data_AF-A0A0L8GZ66-F1
#
_entry.id   AF-A0A0L8GZ66-F1
#
_cell.length_a   1.000
_cell.length_b   1.000
_cell.length_c   1.000
_cell.angle_alpha   90.00
_cell.angle_beta   90.00
_cell.angle_gamma   90.00
#
_symmetry.space_group_name_H-M   'P 1'
#
loop_
_entity.id
_entity.type
_entity.pdbx_description
1 polymer ?
#
loop_
_entity_poly.entity_id
_entity_poly.type
_entity_poly.pdbx_seq_one_letter_code
_entity_poly.pdbx_strand_id
1 'polypeptide(L)'
;YLVQVRDSVGQLRPIPMSHSYKTTSARLTSCPFDVTRNTKILQSPYNGPSEVICPGDKSLQLLIGGRHDTVSIDGLKPANLDIGSPVQVAQPPNRDSPRQITQTLGKKQRPKIKVTTHTSRAVKTSSWFQRQPTVR
;
A
#
# COMPACT_ATOMS: atom_id res chain seq x y z
N TYR A 1 -31.25 18.09 -15.07
CA TYR A 1 -30.68 16.75 -15.32
C TYR A 1 -29.23 16.80 -15.80
N LEU A 2 -28.91 17.37 -16.96
CA LEU A 2 -27.53 17.42 -17.48
C LEU A 2 -26.52 18.13 -16.55
N VAL A 3 -26.96 19.16 -15.82
CA VAL A 3 -26.14 19.87 -14.83
C VAL A 3 -25.72 18.93 -13.68
N GLN A 4 -26.67 18.18 -13.10
CA GLN A 4 -26.38 17.17 -12.06
C GLN A 4 -25.41 16.07 -12.53
N VAL A 5 -25.49 15.66 -13.79
CA VAL A 5 -24.57 14.66 -14.35
C VAL A 5 -23.15 15.23 -14.43
N ARG A 6 -23.00 16.49 -14.87
CA ARG A 6 -21.71 17.17 -14.93
C ARG A 6 -21.10 17.36 -13.53
N ASP A 7 -21.92 17.68 -12.54
CA ASP A 7 -21.48 17.84 -11.16
C ASP A 7 -21.01 16.49 -10.57
N SER A 8 -21.80 15.43 -10.78
CA SER A 8 -21.47 14.07 -10.31
C SER A 8 -20.16 13.53 -10.92
N VAL A 9 -19.96 13.74 -12.23
CA VAL A 9 -18.72 13.34 -12.91
C VAL A 9 -17.55 14.25 -12.52
N GLY A 10 -17.82 15.53 -12.22
CA GLY A 10 -16.84 16.48 -11.71
C GLY A 10 -16.23 16.07 -10.37
N GLN A 11 -16.99 15.39 -9.51
CA GLN A 11 -16.50 14.86 -8.23
C GLN A 11 -15.62 13.61 -8.37
N LEU A 12 -15.62 12.96 -9.54
CA LEU A 12 -14.76 11.81 -9.84
C LEU A 12 -13.42 12.22 -10.44
N ARG A 13 -13.10 13.53 -10.45
CA ARG A 13 -11.82 14.00 -10.98
C ARG A 13 -10.68 13.40 -10.15
N PRO A 14 -9.61 12.92 -10.81
CA PRO A 14 -8.42 12.48 -10.09
C PRO A 14 -7.93 13.62 -9.21
N ILE A 15 -7.75 13.33 -7.92
CA ILE A 15 -7.05 14.25 -7.03
C ILE A 15 -5.63 14.36 -7.61
N PRO A 16 -5.15 15.57 -7.95
CA PRO A 16 -3.80 15.73 -8.44
C PRO A 16 -2.88 15.18 -7.36
N MET A 17 -2.17 14.09 -7.70
CA MET A 17 -1.14 13.56 -6.84
C MET A 17 -0.15 14.71 -6.61
N SER A 18 -0.02 15.12 -5.35
CA SER A 18 1.09 15.93 -4.88
C SER A 18 2.36 15.10 -5.11
N HIS A 19 2.86 15.11 -6.35
CA HIS A 19 4.18 14.61 -6.67
C HIS A 19 5.16 15.68 -6.19
N SER A 20 5.43 15.71 -4.88
CA SER A 20 6.53 16.51 -4.36
C SER A 20 7.81 15.82 -4.83
N TYR A 21 8.29 16.15 -6.02
CA TYR A 21 9.69 16.00 -6.34
C TYR A 21 10.45 17.02 -5.48
N LYS A 22 10.46 16.84 -4.16
CA LYS A 22 11.43 17.59 -3.34
C LYS A 22 12.78 17.15 -3.88
N THR A 23 13.56 18.08 -4.42
CA THR A 23 14.88 17.85 -5.00
C THR A 23 15.66 16.97 -4.02
N THR A 24 15.78 15.68 -4.33
CA THR A 24 16.31 14.66 -3.42
C THR A 24 17.79 14.89 -3.11
N SER A 25 18.50 15.54 -4.05
CA SER A 25 19.92 15.89 -3.94
C SER A 25 20.25 16.69 -2.67
N ALA A 26 19.50 17.75 -2.36
CA ALA A 26 19.78 18.59 -1.19
C ALA A 26 19.61 17.84 0.14
N ARG A 27 18.71 16.84 0.17
CA ARG A 27 18.47 16.03 1.37
C ARG A 27 19.58 14.98 1.55
N LEU A 28 20.03 14.36 0.47
CA LEU A 28 21.08 13.34 0.48
C LEU A 28 22.43 13.88 0.97
N THR A 29 22.83 15.08 0.55
CA THR A 29 24.08 15.69 1.03
C THR A 29 24.05 16.06 2.53
N SER A 30 22.86 16.23 3.10
CA SER A 30 22.67 16.59 4.52
C SER A 30 22.45 15.38 5.44
N CYS A 31 22.21 14.19 4.88
CA CYS A 31 21.89 13.00 5.66
C CYS A 31 23.19 12.27 6.06
N PRO A 32 23.37 11.91 7.35
CA PRO A 32 24.56 11.16 7.79
C PRO A 32 24.54 9.70 7.34
N PHE A 33 23.36 9.14 7.05
CA PHE A 33 23.20 7.77 6.61
C PHE A 33 22.32 7.68 5.38
N ASP A 34 22.76 6.88 4.42
CA ASP A 34 22.05 6.64 3.15
C ASP A 34 21.91 5.15 2.87
N VAL A 35 20.84 4.81 2.15
CA VAL A 35 20.46 3.47 1.76
C VAL A 35 20.76 3.30 0.26
N THR A 36 21.57 2.31 -0.09
CA THR A 36 22.01 2.09 -1.49
C THR A 36 21.13 1.06 -2.20
N ARG A 37 20.79 1.31 -3.47
CA ARG A 37 20.04 0.36 -4.31
C ARG A 37 20.89 -0.87 -4.65
N ASN A 38 20.34 -2.06 -4.43
CA ASN A 38 20.90 -3.32 -4.88
C ASN A 38 20.41 -3.65 -6.30
N THR A 39 21.33 -4.10 -7.16
CA THR A 39 21.04 -4.48 -8.56
C THR A 39 20.78 -5.98 -8.74
N LYS A 40 21.01 -6.78 -7.69
CA LYS A 40 20.88 -8.24 -7.75
C LYS A 40 19.42 -8.68 -7.71
N ILE A 41 19.07 -9.63 -8.59
CA ILE A 41 17.74 -10.23 -8.69
C ILE A 41 17.50 -11.15 -7.47
N LEU A 42 16.26 -11.18 -6.97
CA LEU A 42 15.83 -11.94 -5.76
C LEU A 42 16.51 -11.52 -4.45
N GLN A 43 17.16 -10.34 -4.40
CA GLN A 43 17.68 -9.77 -3.16
C GLN A 43 16.87 -8.55 -2.72
N SER A 44 17.03 -8.15 -1.46
CA SER A 44 16.46 -6.89 -0.97
C SER A 44 16.86 -5.76 -1.94
N PRO A 45 15.91 -4.97 -2.48
CA PRO A 45 16.19 -3.89 -3.44
C PRO A 45 17.13 -2.80 -2.91
N TYR A 46 17.32 -2.78 -1.60
CA TYR A 46 18.16 -1.83 -0.91
C TYR A 46 19.07 -2.56 0.07
N ASN A 47 20.31 -2.10 0.12
CA ASN A 47 21.27 -2.42 1.17
C ASN A 47 21.05 -1.47 2.35
N GLY A 48 21.42 -1.92 3.55
CA GLY A 48 21.15 -1.17 4.79
C GLY A 48 21.76 0.24 4.82
N PRO A 49 21.42 1.02 5.87
CA PRO A 49 21.98 2.34 6.08
C PRO A 49 23.51 2.27 6.14
N SER A 50 24.17 3.05 5.31
CA SER A 50 25.63 3.18 5.26
C SER A 50 26.00 4.61 5.61
N GLU A 51 27.11 4.79 6.32
CA GLU A 51 27.58 6.11 6.76
C GLU A 51 28.17 6.89 5.57
N VAL A 52 27.77 8.15 5.44
CA VAL A 52 28.29 9.08 4.43
C VAL A 52 29.57 9.72 4.96
N ILE A 53 30.70 9.47 4.31
CA ILE A 53 32.01 9.98 4.75
C ILE A 53 32.32 11.32 4.07
N CYS A 54 32.18 11.36 2.74
CA CYS A 54 32.45 12.55 1.94
C CYS A 54 31.25 12.82 1.03
N PRO A 55 30.51 13.92 1.26
CA PRO A 55 29.49 14.35 0.34
C PRO A 55 30.10 15.00 -0.90
N GLY A 56 29.52 14.73 -2.07
CA GLY A 56 29.89 15.32 -3.35
C GLY A 56 28.66 15.61 -4.19
N ASP A 57 28.81 16.40 -5.25
CA ASP A 57 27.69 16.98 -5.99
C ASP A 57 26.84 15.95 -6.74
N LYS A 58 27.47 14.90 -7.26
CA LYS A 58 26.84 13.84 -8.09
C LYS A 58 27.02 12.44 -7.51
N SER A 59 27.97 12.27 -6.61
CA SER A 59 28.31 11.00 -5.99
C SER A 59 28.76 11.21 -4.55
N LEU A 60 28.42 10.26 -3.68
CA LEU A 60 28.82 10.24 -2.28
C LEU A 60 29.80 9.09 -2.02
N GLN A 61 30.75 9.29 -1.11
CA GLN A 61 31.58 8.19 -0.60
C GLN A 61 30.94 7.62 0.66
N LEU A 62 30.63 6.32 0.61
CA LEU A 62 29.96 5.58 1.68
C LEU A 62 30.89 4.55 2.31
N LEU A 63 30.72 4.30 3.61
CA LEU A 63 31.36 3.18 4.29
C LEU A 63 30.44 1.96 4.25
N ILE A 64 30.72 1.04 3.32
CA ILE A 64 29.93 -0.19 3.15
C ILE A 64 30.79 -1.38 3.57
N GLY A 65 30.43 -2.04 4.68
CA GLY A 65 31.15 -3.24 5.15
C GLY A 65 32.65 -3.01 5.42
N GLY A 66 33.03 -1.79 5.84
CA GLY A 66 34.42 -1.41 6.11
C GLY A 66 35.22 -0.96 4.88
N ARG A 67 34.58 -0.82 3.71
CA ARG A 67 35.20 -0.30 2.48
C ARG A 67 34.60 1.04 2.08
N HIS A 68 35.42 1.88 1.47
CA HIS A 68 35.01 3.16 0.92
C HIS A 68 34.54 2.96 -0.53
N ASP A 69 33.23 3.09 -0.75
CA ASP A 69 32.63 2.95 -2.08
C ASP A 69 32.03 4.27 -2.54
N THR A 70 32.23 4.62 -3.82
CA THR A 70 31.65 5.83 -4.42
C THR A 70 30.37 5.47 -5.16
N VAL A 71 29.24 6.06 -4.76
CA VAL A 71 27.91 5.77 -5.31
C VAL A 71 27.27 7.04 -5.85
N SER A 72 26.65 6.96 -7.04
CA SER A 72 25.87 8.06 -7.62
C SER A 72 24.60 8.32 -6.82
N ILE A 73 24.20 9.59 -6.72
CA ILE A 73 22.99 10.06 -6.04
C ILE A 73 21.73 9.31 -6.51
N ASP A 74 21.65 8.91 -7.79
CA ASP A 74 20.49 8.20 -8.35
C ASP A 74 20.27 6.80 -7.74
N GLY A 75 21.31 6.21 -7.16
CA GLY A 75 21.26 4.93 -6.48
C GLY A 75 21.00 5.04 -4.99
N LEU A 76 20.84 6.25 -4.45
CA LEU A 76 20.77 6.52 -3.03
C LEU A 76 19.39 6.96 -2.59
N LYS A 77 19.05 6.57 -1.36
CA LYS A 77 17.84 7.00 -0.68
C LYS A 77 18.21 7.45 0.74
N PRO A 78 17.74 8.63 1.19
CA PRO A 78 18.07 9.12 2.52
C PRO A 78 17.51 8.18 3.60
N ALA A 79 18.34 7.81 4.57
CA ALA A 79 17.87 7.09 5.75
C ALA A 79 17.27 8.12 6.72
N ASN A 80 15.95 8.09 6.89
CA ASN A 80 15.31 8.95 7.88
C ASN A 80 15.53 8.34 9.27
N LEU A 81 16.39 8.97 10.07
CA LEU A 81 16.54 8.63 11.48
C LEU A 81 15.41 9.27 12.27
N ASP A 82 14.33 8.52 12.48
CA ASP A 82 13.19 8.98 13.28
C ASP A 82 13.46 8.76 14.77
N ILE A 83 14.47 9.46 15.30
CA ILE A 83 14.91 9.30 16.71
C ILE A 83 13.89 9.94 17.67
N GLY A 84 13.07 10.89 17.18
CA GLY A 84 12.23 11.73 18.03
C GLY A 84 10.72 11.70 17.73
N SER A 85 10.25 11.05 16.67
CA SER A 85 8.83 10.97 16.37
C SER A 85 8.32 9.53 16.42
N PRO A 86 7.18 9.25 17.07
CA PRO A 86 6.62 7.91 17.07
C PRO A 86 6.20 7.58 15.64
N VAL A 87 6.59 6.39 15.16
CA VAL A 87 6.17 5.86 13.86
C VAL A 87 4.64 5.96 13.76
N GLN A 88 4.16 6.84 12.89
CA GLN A 88 2.73 6.94 12.59
C GLN A 88 2.33 5.70 11.80
N VAL A 89 1.91 4.66 12.51
CA VAL A 89 1.33 3.47 11.90
C VAL A 89 0.02 3.89 11.24
N ALA A 90 -0.09 3.71 9.92
CA ALA A 90 -1.34 3.95 9.21
C ALA A 90 -2.42 3.05 9.83
N GLN A 91 -3.40 3.65 10.49
CA GLN A 91 -4.56 2.90 10.95
C GLN A 91 -5.38 2.52 9.72
N PRO A 92 -5.66 1.22 9.52
CA PRO A 92 -6.55 0.81 8.45
C PRO A 92 -7.91 1.49 8.65
N PRO A 93 -8.59 1.89 7.57
CA PRO A 93 -9.92 2.45 7.68
C PRO A 93 -10.81 1.50 8.48
N ASN A 94 -11.55 2.06 9.44
CA ASN A 94 -12.40 1.29 10.33
C ASN A 94 -13.33 0.44 9.47
N ARG A 95 -13.15 -0.89 9.50
CA ARG A 95 -14.05 -1.83 8.82
C ARG A 95 -15.32 -1.89 9.65
N ASP A 96 -16.17 -0.88 9.49
CA ASP A 96 -17.54 -0.96 9.95
C ASP A 96 -18.19 -2.14 9.21
N SER A 97 -18.21 -3.28 9.89
CA SER A 97 -19.05 -4.42 9.51
C SER A 97 -20.48 -3.91 9.43
N PRO A 98 -21.27 -4.26 8.39
CA PRO A 98 -22.66 -3.82 8.31
C PRO A 98 -23.37 -4.22 9.60
N ARG A 99 -23.79 -3.23 10.38
CA ARG A 99 -24.52 -3.41 11.63
C ARG A 99 -25.72 -4.30 11.30
N GLN A 100 -25.76 -5.52 11.84
CA GLN A 100 -26.93 -6.39 11.66
C GLN A 100 -28.12 -5.64 12.24
N ILE A 101 -29.01 -5.21 11.37
CA ILE A 101 -30.23 -4.52 11.73
C ILE A 101 -31.08 -5.55 12.48
N THR A 102 -31.27 -5.37 13.78
CA THR A 102 -32.20 -6.17 14.58
C THR A 102 -33.58 -6.05 13.96
N GLN A 103 -34.02 -7.09 13.24
CA GLN A 103 -35.38 -7.17 12.73
C GLN A 103 -36.31 -7.56 13.88
N THR A 104 -36.97 -6.57 14.48
CA THR A 104 -38.15 -6.80 15.31
C THR A 104 -39.28 -7.38 14.46
N LEU A 105 -39.59 -8.65 14.75
CA LEU A 105 -40.84 -9.39 14.52
C LEU A 105 -41.85 -8.76 13.55
N GLY A 106 -41.79 -9.18 12.30
CA GLY A 106 -42.87 -9.04 11.31
C GLY A 106 -42.89 -10.25 10.41
N LYS A 107 -43.84 -11.17 10.64
CA LYS A 107 -44.02 -12.38 9.84
C LYS A 107 -44.31 -11.99 8.37
N LYS A 108 -43.33 -12.14 7.47
CA LYS A 108 -43.60 -12.36 6.04
C LYS A 108 -42.69 -13.43 5.48
N GLN A 109 -43.36 -14.42 4.91
CA GLN A 109 -42.87 -15.62 4.26
C GLN A 109 -41.78 -15.31 3.22
N ARG A 110 -40.63 -15.99 3.32
CA ARG A 110 -39.53 -15.92 2.34
C ARG A 110 -40.01 -16.41 0.97
N PRO A 111 -39.84 -15.66 -0.13
CA PRO A 111 -39.79 -16.25 -1.46
C PRO A 111 -38.47 -17.02 -1.59
N LYS A 112 -38.55 -18.34 -1.83
CA LYS A 112 -37.38 -19.14 -2.24
C LYS A 112 -36.96 -18.67 -3.63
N ILE A 113 -35.89 -17.89 -3.73
CA ILE A 113 -35.29 -17.52 -5.01
C ILE A 113 -34.69 -18.80 -5.62
N LYS A 114 -35.38 -19.37 -6.61
CA LYS A 114 -34.77 -20.34 -7.52
C LYS A 114 -34.02 -19.54 -8.57
N VAL A 115 -32.69 -19.62 -8.56
CA VAL A 115 -31.84 -19.04 -9.59
C VAL A 115 -31.95 -19.91 -10.83
N THR A 116 -32.60 -19.38 -11.87
CA THR A 116 -32.73 -20.02 -13.18
C THR A 116 -32.11 -19.08 -14.21
N THR A 117 -31.11 -19.53 -14.96
CA THR A 117 -30.58 -18.81 -16.12
C THR A 117 -31.56 -18.89 -17.30
N HIS A 118 -31.44 -17.99 -18.28
CA HIS A 118 -32.32 -17.88 -19.46
C HIS A 118 -32.49 -19.19 -20.28
N THR A 119 -31.66 -20.20 -20.03
CA THR A 119 -31.70 -21.53 -20.68
C THR A 119 -32.23 -22.66 -19.79
N SER A 120 -32.88 -22.36 -18.67
CA SER A 120 -33.57 -23.34 -17.81
C SER A 120 -32.71 -24.54 -17.40
N ARG A 121 -31.41 -24.32 -17.14
CA ARG A 121 -30.51 -25.36 -16.63
C ARG A 121 -30.27 -25.18 -15.14
N ALA A 122 -30.58 -26.23 -14.36
CA ALA A 122 -30.30 -26.28 -12.94
C ALA A 122 -28.79 -26.50 -12.71
N VAL A 123 -28.12 -25.52 -12.09
CA VAL A 123 -26.70 -25.62 -11.75
C VAL A 123 -26.55 -26.28 -10.36
N LYS A 124 -25.96 -27.47 -10.29
CA LYS A 124 -25.51 -28.09 -9.04
C LYS A 124 -24.23 -27.36 -8.58
N THR A 125 -24.28 -26.71 -7.44
CA THR A 125 -23.07 -26.16 -6.79
C THR A 125 -22.28 -27.30 -6.16
N SER A 126 -20.99 -27.40 -6.48
CA SER A 126 -20.08 -28.42 -5.94
C SER A 126 -19.89 -28.28 -4.42
N SER A 127 -19.83 -29.42 -3.73
CA SER A 127 -19.80 -29.62 -2.27
C SER A 127 -18.54 -29.15 -1.53
N TRP A 128 -17.74 -28.25 -2.11
CA TRP A 128 -16.47 -27.82 -1.52
C TRP A 128 -16.64 -26.88 -0.33
N PHE A 129 -17.82 -26.25 -0.18
CA PHE A 129 -18.14 -25.31 0.90
C PHE A 129 -18.72 -25.97 2.17
N GLN A 130 -18.29 -27.19 2.52
CA GLN A 130 -18.62 -27.80 3.81
C GLN A 130 -17.36 -28.40 4.44
N ARG A 131 -16.60 -27.55 5.15
CA ARG A 131 -15.75 -27.99 6.25
C ARG A 131 -15.93 -27.01 7.41
N GLN A 132 -16.54 -27.49 8.49
CA GLN A 132 -16.46 -26.88 9.82
C GLN A 132 -15.52 -27.76 10.66
N PRO A 133 -14.74 -27.19 11.60
CA PRO A 133 -13.86 -27.96 12.46
C PRO A 133 -14.66 -28.60 13.60
N THR A 134 -14.44 -29.90 13.84
CA THR A 134 -14.90 -30.57 15.07
C THR A 134 -13.73 -30.58 16.05
N VAL A 135 -13.85 -29.81 17.13
CA VAL A 135 -12.99 -29.92 18.31
C VAL A 135 -13.62 -30.96 19.24
N ARG A 136 -12.81 -31.90 19.75
CA ARG A 136 -13.12 -32.75 20.90
C ARG A 136 -12.27 -32.30 22.08
#